data_AF-A0A6A4HEW4-F1
#
_entry.id   AF-A0A6A4HEW4-F1
#
_cell.length_a   1.000
_cell.length_b   1.000
_cell.length_c   1.000
_cell.angle_alpha   90.00
_cell.angle_beta   90.00
_cell.angle_gamma   90.00
#
_symmetry.space_group_name_H-M   'P 1'
#
loop_
_entity.id
_entity.type
_entity.pdbx_description
1 polymer ?
#
loop_
_entity_poly.entity_id
_entity_poly.type
_entity_poly.pdbx_seq_one_letter_code
_entity_poly.pdbx_strand_id
1 'polypeptide(L)'
;MATRLYTLASTYTFQEEIIRRDDARAQGNGDMQEMFQDLTIRLEDTWDVTTEQRTTIRCICQDLMYRKDRTNFCLLFVDVMAHLCHEKTVLRMVNVFDLPGREKRLLSVAKKIASSVRNALRQDLRDSIVGSDMKTLKDFTFDAGLKYKRGGPGEKDDAMLTIHNSILVCLFH
;
A
#
# COMPACT_ATOMS: atom_id res chain seq x y z
N MET A 1 -33.81 62.63 -33.07
CA MET A 1 -32.55 62.23 -32.39
C MET A 1 -32.77 61.36 -31.14
N ALA A 2 -33.88 61.51 -30.40
CA ALA A 2 -34.14 60.74 -29.16
C ALA A 2 -34.20 59.20 -29.34
N THR A 3 -34.73 58.71 -30.46
CA THR A 3 -34.92 57.27 -30.69
C THR A 3 -33.59 56.50 -30.76
N ARG A 4 -32.53 57.10 -31.32
CA ARG A 4 -31.20 56.50 -31.43
C ARG A 4 -30.47 56.43 -30.09
N LEU A 5 -30.62 57.46 -29.27
CA LEU A 5 -30.09 57.48 -27.89
C LEU A 5 -30.78 56.42 -27.03
N TYR A 6 -32.10 56.27 -27.18
CA TYR A 6 -32.86 55.23 -26.46
C TYR A 6 -32.45 53.81 -26.87
N THR A 7 -32.27 53.56 -28.18
CA THR A 7 -31.82 52.24 -28.65
C THR A 7 -30.42 51.92 -28.14
N LEU A 8 -29.49 52.89 -28.21
CA LEU A 8 -28.14 52.71 -27.70
C LEU A 8 -28.13 52.41 -26.19
N ALA A 9 -28.90 53.18 -25.41
CA ALA A 9 -29.04 52.93 -23.97
C ALA A 9 -29.59 51.52 -23.69
N SER A 10 -30.62 51.10 -24.42
CA SER A 10 -31.19 49.75 -24.26
C SER A 10 -30.22 48.62 -24.62
N THR A 11 -29.36 48.82 -25.63
CA THR A 11 -28.33 47.83 -26.00
C THR A 11 -27.23 47.73 -24.95
N TYR A 12 -26.81 48.85 -24.35
CA TYR A 12 -25.83 48.83 -23.27
C TYR A 12 -26.36 48.16 -22.01
N THR A 13 -27.59 48.46 -21.60
CA THR A 13 -28.19 47.79 -20.43
C THR A 13 -28.35 46.29 -20.66
N PHE A 14 -28.73 45.87 -21.87
CA PHE A 14 -28.84 44.46 -22.21
C PHE A 14 -27.48 43.75 -22.21
N GLN A 15 -26.44 44.41 -22.71
CA GLN A 15 -25.09 43.87 -22.72
C GLN A 15 -24.50 43.76 -21.30
N GLU A 16 -24.76 44.73 -20.43
CA GLU A 16 -24.38 44.64 -19.01
C GLU A 16 -25.09 43.50 -18.28
N GLU A 17 -26.38 43.25 -18.57
CA GLU A 17 -27.11 42.12 -17.98
C GLU A 17 -26.57 40.77 -18.43
N ILE A 18 -26.13 40.65 -19.69
CA ILE A 18 -25.46 39.43 -20.20
C ILE A 18 -24.15 39.22 -19.46
N ILE A 19 -23.30 40.24 -19.37
CA ILE A 19 -22.00 40.15 -18.66
C ILE A 19 -22.22 39.74 -17.21
N ARG A 20 -23.16 40.37 -16.48
CA ARG A 20 -23.46 39.99 -15.08
C ARG A 20 -23.96 38.56 -14.95
N ARG A 21 -24.78 38.08 -15.89
CA ARG A 21 -25.27 36.70 -15.88
C ARG A 21 -24.16 35.69 -16.16
N ASP A 22 -23.25 36.01 -17.07
CA ASP A 22 -22.12 35.15 -17.40
C ASP A 22 -21.09 35.15 -16.27
N ASP A 23 -20.84 36.29 -15.62
CA ASP A 23 -20.00 36.39 -14.42
C ASP A 23 -20.59 35.59 -13.24
N ALA A 24 -21.91 35.68 -13.02
CA ALA A 24 -22.59 34.90 -11.97
C ALA A 24 -22.56 33.38 -12.25
N ARG A 25 -22.66 32.98 -13.53
CA ARG A 25 -22.50 31.57 -13.95
C ARG A 25 -21.06 31.09 -13.81
N ALA A 26 -20.08 31.93 -14.15
CA ALA A 26 -18.67 31.63 -14.00
C ALA A 26 -18.29 31.49 -12.51
N GLN A 27 -18.79 32.38 -11.65
CA GLN A 27 -18.64 32.29 -10.19
C GLN A 27 -19.29 31.02 -9.64
N GLY A 28 -20.55 30.73 -9.98
CA GLY A 28 -21.23 29.52 -9.50
C GLY A 28 -20.57 28.21 -9.95
N ASN A 29 -19.98 28.18 -11.15
CA ASN A 29 -19.19 27.04 -11.62
C ASN A 29 -17.81 26.96 -10.95
N GLY A 30 -17.18 28.10 -10.67
CA GLY A 30 -15.92 28.18 -9.93
C GLY A 30 -16.07 27.66 -8.50
N ASP A 31 -17.10 28.12 -7.78
CA ASP A 31 -17.42 27.68 -6.42
C ASP A 31 -17.64 26.16 -6.34
N MET A 32 -18.29 25.59 -7.36
CA MET A 32 -18.52 24.14 -7.45
C MET A 32 -17.21 23.37 -7.69
N GLN A 33 -16.31 23.88 -8.55
CA GLN A 33 -15.01 23.28 -8.78
C GLN A 33 -14.12 23.32 -7.53
N GLU A 34 -14.11 24.43 -6.80
CA GLU A 34 -13.40 24.57 -5.54
C GLU A 34 -13.93 23.58 -4.48
N MET A 35 -15.25 23.44 -4.37
CA MET A 35 -15.87 22.45 -3.48
C MET A 35 -15.46 21.01 -3.82
N PHE A 36 -15.43 20.65 -5.11
CA PHE A 36 -14.97 19.32 -5.54
C PHE A 36 -13.48 19.10 -5.27
N GLN A 37 -12.66 20.13 -5.44
CA GLN A 37 -11.23 20.07 -5.13
C GLN A 37 -11.01 19.85 -3.63
N ASP A 38 -11.72 20.59 -2.79
CA ASP A 38 -11.65 20.43 -1.34
C ASP A 38 -12.15 19.04 -0.86
N LEU A 39 -13.23 18.53 -1.47
CA LEU A 39 -13.68 17.15 -1.24
C LEU A 39 -12.61 16.12 -1.64
N THR A 40 -11.94 16.33 -2.77
CA THR A 40 -10.88 15.44 -3.25
C THR A 40 -9.71 15.42 -2.27
N ILE A 41 -9.27 16.58 -1.79
CA ILE A 41 -8.19 16.71 -0.79
C ILE A 41 -8.58 15.97 0.50
N ARG A 42 -9.79 16.19 1.02
CA ARG A 42 -10.25 15.53 2.25
C ARG A 42 -10.34 14.01 2.11
N LEU A 43 -10.77 13.52 0.94
CA LEU A 43 -10.81 12.08 0.64
C LEU A 43 -9.39 11.48 0.54
N GLU A 44 -8.42 12.22 0.02
CA GLU A 44 -7.02 11.81 0.02
C GLU A 44 -6.42 11.73 1.42
N ASP A 45 -6.72 12.71 2.28
CA ASP A 45 -6.21 12.72 3.66
C ASP A 45 -6.79 11.59 4.53
N THR A 46 -8.04 11.22 4.27
CA THR A 46 -8.74 10.15 5.00
C THR A 46 -8.40 8.76 4.47
N TRP A 47 -7.72 8.67 3.32
CA TRP A 47 -7.37 7.38 2.73
C TRP A 47 -6.41 6.57 3.61
N ASP A 48 -6.72 5.29 3.82
CA ASP A 48 -5.84 4.34 4.49
C ASP A 48 -5.84 2.97 3.79
N VAL A 49 -4.78 2.20 4.05
CA VAL A 49 -4.64 0.83 3.56
C VAL A 49 -5.69 -0.05 4.24
N THR A 50 -6.54 -0.68 3.42
CA THR A 50 -7.62 -1.54 3.90
C THR A 50 -7.09 -2.77 4.63
N THR A 51 -7.93 -3.40 5.46
CA THR A 51 -7.55 -4.62 6.20
C THR A 51 -7.19 -5.78 5.25
N GLU A 52 -7.90 -5.94 4.14
CA GLU A 52 -7.59 -6.94 3.10
C GLU A 52 -6.22 -6.70 2.47
N GLN A 53 -5.91 -5.45 2.14
CA GLN A 53 -4.59 -5.05 1.62
C GLN A 53 -3.50 -5.30 2.67
N ARG A 54 -3.73 -4.98 3.94
CA ARG A 54 -2.79 -5.27 5.05
C ARG A 54 -2.50 -6.77 5.19
N THR A 55 -3.53 -7.61 5.10
CA THR A 55 -3.38 -9.07 5.12
C THR A 55 -2.56 -9.55 3.92
N THR A 56 -2.87 -9.06 2.73
CA THR A 56 -2.14 -9.38 1.49
C THR A 56 -0.66 -9.01 1.60
N ILE A 57 -0.35 -7.80 2.08
CA ILE A 57 1.03 -7.34 2.33
C ILE A 57 1.73 -8.26 3.33
N ARG A 58 1.03 -8.69 4.39
CA ARG A 58 1.59 -9.62 5.39
C ARG A 58 1.92 -10.98 4.76
N CYS A 59 1.01 -11.55 3.97
CA CYS A 59 1.26 -12.82 3.30
C CYS A 59 2.46 -12.74 2.34
N ILE A 60 2.57 -11.67 1.56
CA ILE A 60 3.72 -11.42 0.68
C ILE A 60 5.01 -11.25 1.50
N CYS A 61 4.95 -10.49 2.60
CA CYS A 61 6.09 -10.33 3.50
C CYS A 61 6.57 -11.69 4.05
N GLN A 62 5.65 -12.56 4.48
CA GLN A 62 5.98 -13.88 5.00
C GLN A 62 6.60 -14.77 3.93
N ASP A 63 6.00 -14.80 2.75
CA ASP A 63 6.47 -15.64 1.64
C ASP A 63 7.86 -15.21 1.16
N LEU A 64 8.05 -13.91 0.92
CA LEU A 64 9.36 -13.38 0.57
C LEU A 64 10.37 -13.56 1.70
N MET A 65 9.96 -13.40 2.96
CA MET A 65 10.85 -13.59 4.11
C MET A 65 11.39 -15.02 4.16
N TYR A 66 10.55 -16.00 3.83
CA TYR A 66 10.87 -17.42 3.92
C TYR A 66 11.44 -18.01 2.61
N ARG A 67 11.90 -17.15 1.70
CA ARG A 67 12.59 -17.56 0.48
C ARG A 67 14.02 -18.03 0.78
N LYS A 68 14.35 -19.23 0.32
CA LYS A 68 15.66 -19.86 0.48
C LYS A 68 16.85 -19.04 -0.05
N ASP A 69 16.62 -18.21 -1.05
CA ASP A 69 17.64 -17.39 -1.72
C ASP A 69 17.82 -16.01 -1.06
N ARG A 70 17.01 -15.67 -0.05
CA ARG A 70 17.11 -14.35 0.57
C ARG A 70 18.28 -14.26 1.53
N THR A 71 19.09 -13.21 1.35
CA THR A 71 20.21 -12.86 2.23
C THR A 71 20.00 -11.54 2.97
N ASN A 72 19.17 -10.63 2.44
CA ASN A 72 18.90 -9.33 3.04
C ASN A 72 17.49 -9.25 3.64
N PHE A 73 17.41 -9.29 4.96
CA PHE A 73 16.15 -9.25 5.70
C PHE A 73 15.72 -7.83 6.12
N CYS A 74 16.66 -6.88 6.18
CA CYS A 74 16.40 -5.50 6.56
C CYS A 74 15.64 -4.74 5.45
N LEU A 75 15.93 -5.07 4.19
CA LEU A 75 15.30 -4.46 3.03
C LEU A 75 14.08 -5.24 2.50
N LEU A 76 13.51 -6.16 3.29
CA LEU A 76 12.31 -6.93 2.91
C LEU A 76 11.18 -6.03 2.36
N PHE A 77 10.97 -4.87 2.97
CA PHE A 77 9.91 -3.95 2.54
C PHE A 77 10.13 -3.40 1.12
N VAL A 78 11.37 -3.31 0.63
CA VAL A 78 11.68 -2.84 -0.72
C VAL A 78 11.17 -3.85 -1.74
N ASP A 79 11.49 -5.13 -1.53
CA ASP A 79 11.07 -6.21 -2.42
C ASP A 79 9.54 -6.41 -2.38
N VAL A 80 8.93 -6.23 -1.22
CA VAL A 80 7.47 -6.24 -1.07
C VAL A 80 6.84 -5.11 -1.89
N MET A 81 7.37 -3.88 -1.79
CA MET A 81 6.86 -2.75 -2.56
C MET A 81 7.03 -2.96 -4.06
N ALA A 82 8.17 -3.51 -4.50
CA ALA A 82 8.42 -3.84 -5.90
C ALA A 82 7.41 -4.88 -6.42
N HIS A 83 7.14 -5.94 -5.64
CA HIS A 83 6.17 -6.96 -6.00
C HIS A 83 4.73 -6.40 -6.05
N LEU A 84 4.33 -5.59 -5.06
CA LEU A 84 3.03 -4.93 -5.04
C LEU A 84 2.84 -3.99 -6.24
N CYS A 85 3.89 -3.27 -6.65
CA CYS A 85 3.85 -2.38 -7.80
C CYS A 85 3.71 -3.16 -9.11
N HIS A 86 4.47 -4.25 -9.26
CA HIS A 86 4.42 -5.10 -10.43
C HIS A 86 3.06 -5.78 -10.61
N GLU A 87 2.47 -6.28 -9.52
CA GLU A 87 1.20 -7.01 -9.53
C GLU A 87 0.00 -6.16 -9.07
N LYS A 88 0.09 -4.83 -9.20
CA LYS A 88 -0.90 -3.90 -8.64
C LYS A 88 -2.34 -4.16 -9.06
N THR A 89 -2.55 -4.68 -10.27
CA THR A 89 -3.89 -5.05 -10.79
C THR A 89 -4.45 -6.29 -10.11
N VAL A 90 -3.64 -7.35 -10.01
CA VAL A 90 -4.06 -8.64 -9.44
C VAL A 90 -4.31 -8.50 -7.94
N LEU A 91 -3.48 -7.71 -7.26
CA LEU A 91 -3.53 -7.53 -5.80
C LEU A 91 -4.47 -6.41 -5.36
N ARG A 92 -5.27 -5.84 -6.28
CA ARG A 92 -6.22 -4.73 -5.99
C ARG A 92 -5.53 -3.53 -5.32
N MET A 93 -4.35 -3.16 -5.80
CA MET A 93 -3.54 -2.03 -5.34
C MET A 93 -3.52 -0.87 -6.35
N VAL A 94 -4.33 -0.92 -7.41
CA VAL A 94 -4.40 0.11 -8.48
C VAL A 94 -4.74 1.49 -7.92
N ASN A 95 -5.51 1.55 -6.84
CA ASN A 95 -5.90 2.79 -6.17
C ASN A 95 -4.80 3.39 -5.25
N VAL A 96 -3.63 2.76 -5.17
CA VAL A 96 -2.54 3.14 -4.26
C VAL A 96 -1.34 3.67 -5.02
N PHE A 97 -0.91 2.93 -6.03
CA PHE A 97 0.22 3.30 -6.88
C PHE A 97 -0.14 4.47 -7.80
N ASP A 98 0.88 5.22 -8.22
CA ASP A 98 0.78 6.45 -9.02
C ASP A 98 0.24 7.68 -8.23
N LEU A 99 -0.03 7.52 -6.92
CA LEU A 99 -0.43 8.58 -5.99
C LEU A 99 0.60 8.71 -4.84
N PRO A 100 1.49 9.72 -4.86
CA PRO A 100 2.64 9.81 -3.94
C PRO A 100 2.28 9.75 -2.45
N GLY A 101 1.17 10.38 -2.05
CA GLY A 101 0.69 10.37 -0.66
C GLY A 101 0.29 8.98 -0.19
N ARG A 102 -0.40 8.22 -1.06
CA ARG A 102 -0.86 6.85 -0.77
C ARG A 102 0.31 5.87 -0.80
N GLU A 103 1.24 6.02 -1.74
CA GLU A 103 2.46 5.21 -1.78
C GLU A 103 3.31 5.39 -0.52
N LYS A 104 3.46 6.62 -0.02
CA LYS A 104 4.19 6.89 1.22
C LYS A 104 3.51 6.24 2.44
N ARG A 105 2.18 6.28 2.49
CA ARG A 105 1.40 5.59 3.55
C ARG A 105 1.54 4.07 3.44
N LEU A 106 1.40 3.50 2.24
CA LEU A 106 1.62 2.08 1.96
C LEU A 106 3.02 1.63 2.39
N LEU A 107 4.05 2.39 2.02
CA LEU A 107 5.44 2.12 2.40
C LEU A 107 5.62 2.06 3.92
N SER A 108 5.01 2.98 4.67
CA SER A 108 5.03 2.98 6.14
C SER A 108 4.39 1.71 6.71
N VAL A 109 3.25 1.30 6.16
CA VAL A 109 2.57 0.05 6.54
C VAL A 109 3.43 -1.18 6.21
N ALA A 110 3.99 -1.24 5.01
CA ALA A 110 4.86 -2.34 4.56
C ALA A 110 6.10 -2.47 5.46
N LYS A 111 6.76 -1.36 5.81
CA LYS A 111 7.90 -1.35 6.76
C LYS A 111 7.53 -1.92 8.14
N LYS A 112 6.39 -1.51 8.69
CA LYS A 112 5.91 -2.01 9.99
C LYS A 112 5.62 -3.52 9.93
N ILE A 113 4.92 -3.97 8.89
CA ILE A 113 4.58 -5.39 8.70
C ILE A 113 5.85 -6.21 8.48
N ALA A 114 6.75 -5.79 7.60
CA ALA A 114 8.03 -6.46 7.34
C ALA A 114 8.85 -6.61 8.63
N SER A 115 8.92 -5.56 9.46
CA SER A 115 9.58 -5.61 10.76
C SER A 115 8.91 -6.60 11.73
N SER A 116 7.57 -6.58 11.81
CA SER A 116 6.79 -7.52 12.62
C SER A 116 7.00 -8.98 12.20
N VAL A 117 6.94 -9.27 10.90
CA VAL A 117 7.16 -10.62 10.35
C VAL A 117 8.58 -11.11 10.64
N ARG A 118 9.59 -10.26 10.43
CA ARG A 118 10.98 -10.55 10.74
C ARG A 118 11.20 -10.87 12.21
N ASN A 119 10.65 -10.05 13.10
CA ASN A 119 10.78 -10.26 14.54
C ASN A 119 10.09 -11.54 14.99
N ALA A 120 8.91 -11.85 14.43
CA ALA A 120 8.22 -13.11 14.70
C ALA A 120 9.07 -14.31 14.27
N LEU A 121 9.65 -14.30 13.07
CA LEU A 121 10.50 -15.40 12.61
C LEU A 121 11.75 -15.56 13.49
N ARG A 122 12.38 -14.45 13.89
CA ARG A 122 13.54 -14.47 14.80
C ARG A 122 13.17 -15.06 16.17
N GLN A 123 11.98 -14.75 16.68
CA GLN A 123 11.50 -15.30 17.94
C GLN A 123 11.21 -16.80 17.80
N ASP A 124 10.49 -17.21 16.75
CA ASP A 124 10.22 -18.64 16.48
C ASP A 124 11.53 -19.44 16.34
N LEU A 125 12.55 -18.88 15.65
CA LEU A 125 13.88 -19.48 15.55
C LEU A 125 14.53 -19.64 16.93
N ARG A 126 14.56 -18.57 17.73
CA ARG A 126 15.14 -18.60 19.08
C ARG A 126 14.46 -19.65 19.96
N ASP A 127 13.13 -19.64 19.98
CA ASP A 127 12.34 -20.51 20.85
C ASP A 127 12.46 -21.99 20.43
N SER A 128 12.76 -22.25 19.13
CA SER A 128 13.05 -23.61 18.64
C SER A 128 14.40 -24.18 19.11
N ILE A 129 15.35 -23.32 19.49
CA ILE A 129 16.71 -23.71 19.92
C ILE A 129 16.84 -23.67 21.44
N VAL A 130 16.17 -22.72 22.11
CA VAL A 130 16.34 -22.46 23.53
C VAL A 130 14.98 -22.35 24.19
N GLY A 131 14.68 -23.24 25.13
CA GLY A 131 13.47 -23.16 25.96
C GLY A 131 12.81 -24.51 26.19
N SER A 132 11.56 -24.49 26.65
CA SER A 132 10.71 -25.67 26.78
C SER A 132 10.25 -26.23 25.42
N ASP A 133 10.26 -25.39 24.39
CA ASP A 133 9.65 -25.66 23.08
C ASP A 133 10.71 -26.01 22.02
N MET A 134 11.84 -26.59 22.46
CA MET A 134 12.89 -27.03 21.55
C MET A 134 12.36 -28.06 20.56
N LYS A 135 12.68 -27.86 19.28
CA LYS A 135 12.23 -28.72 18.18
C LYS A 135 13.42 -29.22 17.38
N THR A 136 13.26 -30.37 16.74
CA THR A 136 14.24 -30.77 15.74
C THR A 136 14.20 -29.78 14.57
N LEU A 137 15.33 -29.62 13.86
CA LEU A 137 15.40 -28.75 12.69
C LEU A 137 14.35 -29.12 11.63
N LYS A 138 13.99 -30.40 11.54
CA LYS A 138 12.97 -30.92 10.63
C LYS A 138 11.58 -30.43 11.03
N ASP A 139 11.20 -30.61 12.28
CA ASP A 139 9.89 -30.20 12.80
C ASP A 139 9.72 -28.67 12.73
N PHE A 140 10.77 -27.93 13.08
CA PHE A 140 10.78 -26.47 12.93
C PHE A 140 10.59 -26.05 11.46
N THR A 141 11.29 -26.69 10.52
CA THR A 141 11.18 -26.35 9.09
C THR A 141 9.77 -26.61 8.57
N PHE A 142 9.13 -27.68 9.01
CA PHE A 142 7.74 -27.97 8.65
C PHE A 142 6.76 -26.93 9.23
N ASP A 143 6.86 -26.63 10.52
CA ASP A 143 6.00 -25.65 11.20
C ASP A 143 6.17 -24.23 10.65
N ALA A 144 7.41 -23.81 10.43
CA ALA A 144 7.72 -22.52 9.83
C ALA A 144 7.26 -22.48 8.36
N GLY A 145 7.37 -23.58 7.61
CA GLY A 145 6.79 -23.71 6.29
C GLY A 145 5.27 -23.54 6.29
N LEU A 146 4.56 -24.09 7.28
CA LEU A 146 3.11 -23.87 7.42
C LEU A 146 2.75 -22.42 7.72
N LYS A 147 3.55 -21.75 8.56
CA LYS A 147 3.27 -20.39 9.04
C LYS A 147 3.68 -19.29 8.06
N TYR A 148 4.79 -19.47 7.34
CA TYR A 148 5.40 -18.41 6.55
C TYR A 148 5.34 -18.62 5.04
N LYS A 149 5.29 -19.85 4.54
CA LYS A 149 5.25 -20.13 3.10
C LYS A 149 3.81 -20.17 2.59
N ARG A 150 3.52 -19.40 1.54
CA ARG A 150 2.18 -19.41 0.95
C ARG A 150 1.94 -20.76 0.26
N GLY A 151 0.88 -21.47 0.65
CA GLY A 151 0.58 -22.82 0.16
C GLY A 151 1.22 -23.95 0.97
N GLY A 152 1.93 -23.63 2.07
CA GLY A 152 2.50 -24.61 3.00
C GLY A 152 3.83 -25.21 2.56
N PRO A 153 4.40 -26.13 3.37
CA PRO A 153 5.73 -26.70 3.14
C PRO A 153 5.81 -27.54 1.86
N GLY A 154 4.69 -28.13 1.42
CA GLY A 154 4.62 -29.11 0.32
C GLY A 154 4.72 -30.55 0.85
N GLU A 155 4.57 -31.53 -0.04
CA GLU A 155 4.57 -32.96 0.32
C GLU A 155 5.98 -33.53 0.59
N LYS A 156 7.02 -32.82 0.15
CA LYS A 156 8.44 -33.16 0.35
C LYS A 156 9.13 -32.06 1.13
N ASP A 157 9.94 -32.46 2.11
CA ASP A 157 10.84 -31.56 2.82
C ASP A 157 11.81 -30.91 1.81
N ASP A 158 11.71 -29.59 1.63
CA ASP A 158 12.65 -28.85 0.80
C ASP A 158 13.98 -28.73 1.56
N ALA A 159 14.92 -29.60 1.23
CA ALA A 159 16.26 -29.64 1.83
C ALA A 159 16.95 -28.26 1.80
N MET A 160 16.66 -27.41 0.81
CA MET A 160 17.22 -26.06 0.75
C MET A 160 16.64 -25.13 1.81
N LEU A 161 15.36 -25.29 2.19
CA LEU A 161 14.76 -24.54 3.30
C LEU A 161 15.32 -25.01 4.64
N THR A 162 15.55 -26.32 4.82
CA THR A 162 16.21 -26.87 6.01
C THR A 162 17.62 -26.32 6.16
N ILE A 163 18.40 -26.29 5.06
CA ILE A 163 19.75 -25.69 5.06
C ILE A 163 19.66 -24.19 5.36
N HIS A 164 18.75 -23.46 4.72
CA HIS A 164 18.55 -22.03 4.98
C HIS A 164 18.25 -21.75 6.46
N ASN A 165 17.33 -22.51 7.06
CA ASN A 165 17.02 -22.40 8.49
C ASN A 165 18.24 -22.69 9.36
N SER A 166 19.04 -23.71 9.02
CA SER A 166 20.27 -24.00 9.78
C SER A 166 21.27 -22.85 9.74
N ILE A 167 21.43 -22.19 8.58
CA ILE A 167 22.29 -21.01 8.43
C ILE A 167 21.75 -19.85 9.27
N LEU A 168 20.43 -19.61 9.26
CA LEU A 168 19.83 -18.56 10.08
C LEU A 168 20.02 -18.82 11.57
N VAL A 169 19.82 -20.05 12.02
CA VAL A 169 20.07 -20.47 13.41
C VAL A 169 21.52 -20.15 13.83
N CYS A 170 22.49 -20.45 12.97
CA CYS A 170 23.90 -20.15 13.25
C CYS A 170 24.26 -18.66 13.22
N LEU A 171 23.57 -17.84 12.41
CA LEU A 171 23.85 -16.40 12.29
C LEU A 171 23.19 -15.55 13.39
N PHE A 172 22.14 -16.05 14.05
CA PHE A 172 21.43 -15.34 15.12
C PHE A 172 21.88 -15.73 16.54
N HIS A 173 22.95 -16.55 16.65
CA HIS A 173 23.58 -16.97 17.90
C HIS A 173 24.92 -16.24 18.11
#